data_AF-A0A5M6CW38-F1
#
_entry.id   AF-A0A5M6CW38-F1
#
_cell.length_a   1.000
_cell.length_b   1.000
_cell.length_c   1.000
_cell.angle_alpha   90.00
_cell.angle_beta   90.00
_cell.angle_gamma   90.00
#
_symmetry.space_group_name_H-M   'P 1'
#
loop_
_entity.id
_entity.type
_entity.pdbx_description
1 polymer ?
#
loop_
_entity_poly.entity_id
_entity_poly.type
_entity_poly.pdbx_seq_one_letter_code
_entity_poly.pdbx_strand_id
1 'polypeptide(L)'
;MKNIRKRIMTYLAHEIALPYFRLMRKGYKFPYTVKQLQRFPDGTVGKELFHFFMNNKLDMLPYYEKHDIKHVVLGYPPTEEGEVSLQCFMLANGRITFPVLFSVMVGLIIMPDKWNVFSKAWKRGRTTHSLKNLDWFGLVPQQLNIVTNKIFQP
;
A
#
# COMPACT_ATOMS: atom_id res chain seq x y z
N MET A 1 28.75 9.25 -7.07
CA MET A 1 27.29 9.01 -7.24
C MET A 1 26.64 8.23 -6.09
N LYS A 2 27.18 7.09 -5.62
CA LYS A 2 26.60 6.30 -4.49
C LYS A 2 26.42 7.08 -3.17
N ASN A 3 27.32 8.00 -2.85
CA ASN A 3 27.29 8.76 -1.59
C ASN A 3 26.22 9.86 -1.53
N ILE A 4 25.90 10.47 -2.68
CA ILE A 4 24.86 11.50 -2.77
C ILE A 4 23.48 10.83 -2.61
N ARG A 5 23.25 9.70 -3.29
CA ARG A 5 22.04 8.90 -3.13
C ARG A 5 21.82 8.48 -1.68
N LYS A 6 22.89 8.02 -1.00
CA LYS A 6 22.82 7.65 0.42
C LYS A 6 22.46 8.86 1.29
N ARG A 7 23.13 10.01 1.14
CA ARG A 7 22.82 11.23 1.92
C ARG A 7 21.39 11.72 1.71
N ILE A 8 20.90 11.74 0.46
CA ILE A 8 19.53 12.13 0.15
C ILE A 8 18.53 11.17 0.81
N MET A 9 18.72 9.85 0.68
CA MET A 9 17.85 8.87 1.37
C MET A 9 17.89 9.02 2.89
N THR A 10 19.07 9.26 3.46
CA THR A 10 19.21 9.39 4.93
C THR A 10 18.49 10.64 5.44
N TYR A 11 18.60 11.76 4.71
CA TYR A 11 17.93 13.03 5.03
C TYR A 11 16.40 12.91 4.88
N LEU A 12 15.92 12.35 3.77
CA LEU A 12 14.49 12.12 3.55
C LEU A 12 13.87 11.21 4.62
N ALA A 13 14.60 10.18 5.04
CA ALA A 13 14.15 9.28 6.11
C ALA A 13 14.09 9.98 7.48
N HIS A 14 15.15 10.69 7.89
CA HIS A 14 15.23 11.21 9.25
C HIS A 14 14.53 12.55 9.47
N GLU A 15 14.65 13.49 8.53
CA GLU A 15 14.21 14.86 8.74
C GLU A 15 12.80 15.12 8.22
N ILE A 16 12.29 14.25 7.34
CA ILE A 16 10.95 14.42 6.72
C ILE A 16 10.03 13.27 7.14
N ALA A 17 10.44 12.02 6.96
CA ALA A 17 9.56 10.88 7.21
C ALA A 17 9.30 10.64 8.71
N LEU A 18 10.33 10.58 9.56
CA LEU A 18 10.17 10.29 11.00
C LEU A 18 9.34 11.33 11.79
N PRO A 19 9.51 12.65 11.61
CA PRO A 19 8.72 13.65 12.32
C PRO A 19 7.26 13.65 11.84
N TYR A 20 7.04 13.50 10.53
CA TYR A 20 5.71 13.37 9.94
C TYR A 20 4.99 12.11 10.45
N PHE A 21 5.68 10.96 10.53
CA PHE A 21 5.11 9.71 11.06
C PHE A 21 4.73 9.80 12.53
N ARG A 22 5.47 10.56 13.36
CA ARG A 22 5.13 10.80 14.77
C ARG A 22 3.92 11.72 14.96
N LEU A 23 3.69 12.68 14.05
CA LEU A 23 2.62 13.67 14.20
C LEU A 23 1.25 13.23 13.63
N MET A 24 1.24 12.36 12.60
CA MET A 24 0.06 12.23 11.71
C MET A 24 -0.82 10.99 11.90
N ARG A 25 -0.55 10.07 12.84
CA ARG A 25 -1.34 8.84 12.96
C ARG A 25 -1.76 8.50 14.39
N LYS A 26 -2.96 8.94 14.73
CA LYS A 26 -3.78 8.39 15.82
C LYS A 26 -5.22 8.29 15.32
N GLY A 27 -5.91 7.20 15.65
CA GLY A 27 -7.38 7.20 15.54
C GLY A 27 -8.04 5.82 15.43
N TYR A 28 -7.37 4.80 14.89
CA TYR A 28 -7.97 3.47 14.75
C TYR A 28 -7.08 2.39 15.38
N LYS A 29 -7.72 1.34 15.90
CA LYS A 29 -7.07 0.11 16.36
C LYS A 29 -7.43 -0.98 15.37
N PHE A 30 -6.42 -1.61 14.77
CA PHE A 30 -6.67 -2.77 13.92
C PHE A 30 -7.23 -3.90 14.79
N PRO A 31 -8.38 -4.51 14.43
CA PRO A 31 -9.09 -5.41 15.32
C PRO A 31 -8.52 -6.82 15.36
N TYR A 32 -7.52 -7.13 14.52
CA TYR A 32 -6.97 -8.48 14.39
C TYR A 32 -5.48 -8.53 14.75
N THR A 33 -5.09 -9.61 15.41
CA THR A 33 -3.69 -10.00 15.60
C THR A 33 -3.21 -10.86 14.42
N VAL A 34 -1.89 -10.96 14.22
CA VAL A 34 -1.29 -11.87 13.22
C VAL A 34 -1.79 -13.32 13.39
N LYS A 35 -1.91 -13.80 14.64
CA LYS A 35 -2.45 -15.14 14.93
C LYS A 35 -3.92 -15.31 14.54
N GLN A 36 -4.73 -14.24 14.65
CA GLN A 36 -6.11 -14.27 14.17
C GLN A 36 -6.15 -14.26 12.64
N LEU A 37 -5.32 -13.46 11.98
CA LEU A 37 -5.18 -13.45 10.52
C LEU A 37 -4.84 -14.85 9.97
N GLN A 38 -3.92 -15.56 10.63
CA GLN A 38 -3.54 -16.93 10.28
C GLN A 38 -4.71 -17.93 10.28
N ARG A 39 -5.70 -17.70 11.16
CA ARG A 39 -6.85 -18.60 11.36
C ARG A 39 -8.02 -18.31 10.43
N PHE A 40 -7.98 -17.25 9.64
CA PHE A 40 -9.01 -17.03 8.64
C PHE A 40 -8.95 -18.13 7.56
N PRO A 41 -10.11 -18.46 6.93
CA PRO A 41 -10.15 -19.40 5.82
C PRO A 41 -9.25 -18.97 4.64
N ASP A 42 -8.72 -19.95 3.91
CA ASP A 42 -7.96 -19.72 2.69
C ASP A 42 -8.76 -18.95 1.64
N GLY A 43 -8.07 -18.03 0.95
CA GLY A 43 -8.68 -17.13 -0.03
C GLY A 43 -9.30 -15.87 0.56
N THR A 44 -9.39 -15.72 1.88
CA THR A 44 -9.87 -14.46 2.49
C THR A 44 -8.79 -13.39 2.52
N VAL A 45 -9.19 -12.11 2.55
CA VAL A 45 -8.24 -10.99 2.66
C VAL A 45 -7.37 -11.13 3.91
N GLY A 46 -7.92 -11.57 5.04
CA GLY A 46 -7.18 -11.76 6.29
C GLY A 46 -6.13 -12.86 6.20
N LYS A 47 -6.46 -13.99 5.58
CA LYS A 47 -5.51 -15.08 5.35
C LYS A 47 -4.40 -14.68 4.37
N GLU A 48 -4.76 -13.99 3.29
CA GLU A 48 -3.79 -13.46 2.33
C GLU A 48 -2.91 -12.35 2.93
N LEU A 49 -3.45 -11.54 3.86
CA LEU A 49 -2.68 -10.56 4.61
C LEU A 49 -1.69 -11.23 5.56
N PHE A 50 -2.06 -12.36 6.19
CA PHE A 50 -1.10 -13.17 6.94
C PHE A 50 0.02 -13.69 6.03
N HIS A 51 -0.32 -14.26 4.86
CA HIS A 51 0.69 -14.72 3.89
C HIS A 51 1.57 -13.57 3.39
N PHE A 52 1.02 -12.38 3.17
CA PHE A 52 1.77 -11.19 2.82
C PHE A 52 2.86 -10.86 3.85
N PHE A 53 2.53 -10.87 5.15
CA PHE A 53 3.53 -10.65 6.19
C PHE A 53 4.59 -11.75 6.22
N MET A 54 4.19 -13.03 6.19
CA MET A 54 5.11 -14.14 6.32
C MET A 54 6.05 -14.28 5.11
N ASN A 55 5.50 -14.20 3.89
CA ASN A 55 6.26 -14.39 2.66
C ASN A 55 7.28 -13.27 2.43
N ASN A 56 6.98 -12.06 2.89
CA ASN A 56 7.86 -10.91 2.76
C ASN A 56 8.71 -10.65 4.01
N LYS A 57 8.58 -11.48 5.06
CA LYS A 57 9.26 -11.32 6.36
C LYS A 57 9.04 -9.92 6.97
N LEU A 58 7.79 -9.46 6.91
CA LEU A 58 7.38 -8.15 7.41
C LEU A 58 6.65 -8.29 8.75
N ASP A 59 6.91 -7.36 9.66
CA ASP A 59 6.12 -7.21 10.88
C ASP A 59 4.84 -6.41 10.60
N MET A 60 3.75 -6.80 11.24
CA MET A 60 2.53 -5.99 11.25
C MET A 60 2.77 -4.75 12.10
N LEU A 61 2.89 -3.60 11.45
CA LEU A 61 3.12 -2.33 12.12
C LEU A 61 1.78 -1.68 12.52
N PRO A 62 1.62 -1.29 13.80
CA PRO A 62 0.45 -0.55 14.25
C PRO A 62 0.21 0.69 13.39
N TYR A 63 -1.03 0.91 12.95
CA TYR A 63 -1.46 2.04 12.12
C TYR A 63 -0.98 2.01 10.65
N TYR A 64 -0.46 0.87 10.17
CA TYR A 64 -0.12 0.64 8.75
C TYR A 64 -0.94 -0.48 8.11
N GLU A 65 -1.78 -1.18 8.87
CA GLU A 65 -2.51 -2.35 8.42
C GLU A 65 -3.48 -2.02 7.29
N LYS A 66 -4.10 -0.82 7.32
CA LYS A 66 -4.92 -0.30 6.21
C LYS A 66 -4.13 -0.14 4.91
N HIS A 67 -2.84 0.15 4.99
CA HIS A 67 -1.96 0.24 3.83
C HIS A 67 -1.56 -1.17 3.36
N ASP A 68 -1.20 -2.07 4.26
CA ASP A 68 -0.85 -3.46 3.93
C ASP A 68 -2.02 -4.22 3.29
N ILE A 69 -3.26 -3.99 3.77
CA ILE A 69 -4.48 -4.53 3.14
C ILE A 69 -4.58 -4.10 1.67
N LYS A 70 -4.14 -2.89 1.31
CA LYS A 70 -4.19 -2.42 -0.09
C LYS A 70 -3.22 -3.16 -0.97
N HIS A 71 -2.05 -3.55 -0.46
CA HIS A 71 -1.12 -4.40 -1.22
C HIS A 71 -1.78 -5.72 -1.60
N VAL A 72 -2.45 -6.35 -0.63
CA VAL A 72 -3.17 -7.62 -0.83
C VAL A 72 -4.34 -7.45 -1.77
N VAL A 73 -5.26 -6.53 -1.47
CA VAL A 73 -6.51 -6.35 -2.20
C VAL A 73 -6.28 -5.82 -3.61
N LEU A 74 -5.32 -4.92 -3.80
CA LEU A 74 -5.03 -4.35 -5.12
C LEU A 74 -3.98 -5.15 -5.89
N GLY A 75 -3.32 -6.13 -5.25
CA GLY A 75 -2.34 -7.00 -5.91
C GLY A 75 -1.04 -6.29 -6.25
N TYR A 76 -0.52 -5.46 -5.35
CA TYR A 76 0.79 -4.83 -5.50
C TYR A 76 1.75 -5.38 -4.43
N PRO A 77 2.89 -5.99 -4.80
CA PRO A 77 3.82 -6.56 -3.82
C PRO A 77 4.58 -5.46 -3.06
N PRO A 78 5.16 -5.75 -1.88
CA PRO A 78 5.93 -4.78 -1.09
C PRO A 78 7.39 -4.68 -1.61
N THR A 79 7.52 -4.43 -2.92
CA THR A 79 8.81 -4.16 -3.58
C THR A 79 8.89 -2.68 -3.94
N GLU A 80 10.07 -2.15 -4.27
CA GLU A 80 10.21 -0.74 -4.69
C GLU A 80 9.28 -0.39 -5.86
N GLU A 81 9.20 -1.27 -6.87
CA GLU A 81 8.29 -1.11 -8.02
C GLU A 81 6.81 -1.21 -7.60
N GLY A 82 6.48 -2.17 -6.72
CA GLY A 82 5.12 -2.41 -6.24
C GLY A 82 4.59 -1.29 -5.35
N GLU A 83 5.45 -0.71 -4.50
CA GLU A 83 5.13 0.48 -3.68
C GLU A 83 4.76 1.65 -4.58
N VAL A 84 5.63 2.02 -5.51
CA VAL A 84 5.35 3.15 -6.42
C VAL A 84 4.12 2.87 -7.27
N SER A 85 3.93 1.64 -7.75
CA SER A 85 2.73 1.23 -8.48
C SER A 85 1.47 1.39 -7.65
N LEU A 86 1.48 0.96 -6.38
CA LEU A 86 0.36 1.16 -5.47
C LEU A 86 0.09 2.66 -5.27
N GLN A 87 1.12 3.48 -5.07
CA GLN A 87 0.94 4.92 -4.87
C GLN A 87 0.42 5.61 -6.15
N CYS A 88 0.88 5.20 -7.34
CA CYS A 88 0.34 5.65 -8.62
C CYS A 88 -1.14 5.30 -8.77
N PHE A 89 -1.51 4.06 -8.43
CA PHE A 89 -2.91 3.63 -8.42
C PHE A 89 -3.75 4.47 -7.45
N MET A 90 -3.28 4.66 -6.22
CA MET A 90 -4.02 5.40 -5.19
C MET A 90 -4.17 6.89 -5.57
N LEU A 91 -3.13 7.50 -6.14
CA LEU A 91 -3.17 8.87 -6.62
C LEU A 91 -4.18 9.02 -7.76
N ALA A 92 -4.14 8.11 -8.74
CA ALA A 92 -5.07 8.04 -9.86
C ALA A 92 -6.53 7.84 -9.42
N ASN A 93 -6.76 7.09 -8.34
CA ASN A 93 -8.07 6.87 -7.74
C ASN A 93 -8.54 8.05 -6.84
N GLY A 94 -7.78 9.16 -6.80
CA GLY A 94 -8.17 10.40 -6.12
C GLY A 94 -7.61 10.59 -4.72
N ARG A 95 -6.69 9.74 -4.24
CA ARG A 95 -6.06 9.90 -2.92
C ARG A 95 -4.88 10.86 -2.99
N ILE A 96 -5.15 12.15 -2.80
CA ILE A 96 -4.15 13.21 -2.81
C ILE A 96 -3.68 13.48 -1.37
N THR A 97 -2.59 12.82 -0.98
CA THR A 97 -1.92 13.06 0.33
C THR A 97 -0.42 13.23 0.11
N PHE A 98 0.25 13.97 0.99
CA PHE A 98 1.68 14.22 0.89
C PHE A 98 2.53 12.93 0.70
N PRO A 99 2.35 11.84 1.49
CA PRO A 99 3.13 10.62 1.29
C PRO A 99 2.92 9.96 -0.08
N VAL A 100 1.69 10.01 -0.61
CA VAL A 100 1.36 9.44 -1.92
C VAL A 100 2.06 10.25 -3.01
N LEU A 101 1.89 11.58 -3.01
CA LEU A 101 2.51 12.47 -4.00
C LEU A 101 4.03 12.35 -3.98
N PHE A 102 4.62 12.37 -2.78
CA PHE A 102 6.05 12.23 -2.59
C PHE A 102 6.58 10.91 -3.13
N SER A 103 5.93 9.79 -2.80
CA SER A 103 6.35 8.46 -3.26
C SER A 103 6.26 8.32 -4.78
N VAL A 104 5.19 8.84 -5.40
CA VAL A 104 5.03 8.84 -6.86
C VAL A 104 6.12 9.69 -7.53
N MET A 105 6.35 10.91 -7.05
CA MET A 105 7.39 11.79 -7.61
C MET A 105 8.78 11.15 -7.53
N VAL A 106 9.15 10.66 -6.34
CA VAL A 106 10.46 10.01 -6.14
C VAL A 106 10.58 8.77 -7.01
N GLY A 107 9.54 7.94 -7.08
CA GLY A 107 9.51 6.75 -7.93
C GLY A 107 9.70 7.05 -9.41
N LEU A 108 9.03 8.08 -9.93
CA LEU A 108 9.16 8.50 -11.33
C LEU A 108 10.57 9.02 -11.66
N ILE A 109 11.22 9.72 -10.73
CA ILE A 109 12.58 10.24 -10.92
C ILE A 109 13.62 9.12 -10.84
N ILE A 110 13.48 8.20 -9.88
CA ILE A 110 14.50 7.17 -9.59
C ILE A 110 14.38 5.95 -10.52
N MET A 111 13.18 5.61 -11.00
CA MET A 111 12.92 4.40 -11.82
C MET A 111 12.29 4.73 -13.18
N PRO A 112 13.02 5.45 -14.07
CA PRO A 112 12.53 5.78 -15.41
C PRO A 112 12.26 4.55 -16.29
N ASP A 113 13.02 3.47 -16.08
CA ASP A 113 12.85 2.19 -16.77
C ASP A 113 11.51 1.50 -16.43
N LYS A 114 10.86 1.89 -15.32
CA LYS A 114 9.60 1.31 -14.84
C LYS A 114 8.36 2.14 -15.13
N TRP A 115 8.48 3.24 -15.88
CA TRP A 115 7.33 4.11 -16.20
C TRP A 115 6.16 3.39 -16.86
N ASN A 116 6.42 2.38 -17.69
CA ASN A 116 5.36 1.56 -18.29
C ASN A 116 4.55 0.80 -17.25
N VAL A 117 5.19 0.34 -16.16
CA VAL A 117 4.50 -0.33 -15.03
C VAL A 117 3.66 0.69 -14.26
N PHE A 118 4.24 1.84 -13.94
CA PHE A 118 3.54 2.90 -13.20
C PHE A 118 2.35 3.48 -13.99
N SER A 119 2.49 3.61 -15.30
CA SER A 119 1.41 4.02 -16.20
C SER A 119 0.25 3.01 -16.22
N LYS A 120 0.55 1.70 -16.21
CA LYS A 120 -0.48 0.66 -16.07
C LYS A 120 -1.20 0.77 -14.71
N ALA A 121 -0.45 0.96 -13.62
CA ALA A 121 -1.03 1.13 -12.29
C ALA A 121 -1.90 2.39 -12.19
N TRP A 122 -1.45 3.49 -12.79
CA TRP A 122 -2.21 4.74 -12.92
C TRP A 122 -3.50 4.54 -13.70
N LYS A 123 -3.43 3.92 -14.89
CA LYS A 123 -4.61 3.63 -15.72
C LYS A 123 -5.62 2.79 -14.96
N ARG A 124 -5.16 1.74 -14.28
CA ARG A 124 -6.01 0.87 -13.44
C ARG A 124 -6.67 1.65 -12.31
N GLY A 125 -5.95 2.57 -11.65
CA GLY A 125 -6.51 3.42 -10.60
C GLY A 125 -7.57 4.41 -11.11
N ARG A 126 -7.36 4.95 -12.32
CA ARG A 126 -8.30 5.85 -13.02
C ARG A 126 -9.59 5.16 -13.46
N THR A 127 -9.53 3.88 -13.84
CA THR A 127 -10.71 3.11 -14.27
C THR A 127 -11.44 2.42 -13.13
N THR A 128 -10.82 2.32 -11.95
CA THR A 128 -11.46 1.80 -10.74
C THR A 128 -12.36 2.88 -10.15
N HIS A 129 -13.57 2.51 -9.70
CA HIS A 129 -14.44 3.45 -8.96
C HIS A 129 -13.76 3.98 -7.69
N SER A 130 -14.27 5.08 -7.15
CA SER A 130 -13.66 5.74 -6.00
C SER A 130 -13.61 4.83 -4.78
N LEU A 131 -12.41 4.64 -4.22
CA LEU A 131 -12.18 3.85 -2.99
C LEU A 131 -12.14 4.73 -1.73
N LYS A 132 -12.53 6.01 -1.84
CA LYS A 132 -12.42 7.00 -0.75
C LYS A 132 -13.15 6.56 0.53
N ASN A 133 -14.34 5.97 0.38
CA ASN A 133 -15.22 5.59 1.48
C ASN A 133 -15.20 4.07 1.77
N LEU A 134 -14.27 3.33 1.18
CA LEU A 134 -14.18 1.89 1.39
C LEU A 134 -13.72 1.59 2.83
N ASP A 135 -14.48 0.76 3.55
CA ASP A 135 -14.06 0.20 4.83
C ASP A 135 -13.08 -0.94 4.60
N TRP A 136 -11.79 -0.64 4.70
CA TRP A 136 -10.71 -1.59 4.48
C TRP A 136 -10.65 -2.70 5.54
N PHE A 137 -11.06 -2.45 6.78
CA PHE A 137 -11.03 -3.47 7.83
C PHE A 137 -12.19 -4.45 7.70
N GLY A 138 -13.36 -3.95 7.27
CA GLY A 138 -14.49 -4.79 6.91
C GLY A 138 -14.21 -5.78 5.76
N LEU A 139 -13.14 -5.58 4.97
CA LEU A 139 -12.74 -6.51 3.91
C LEU A 139 -11.97 -7.73 4.44
N VAL A 140 -11.29 -7.61 5.59
CA VAL A 140 -10.44 -8.67 6.16
C VAL A 140 -11.14 -10.04 6.24
N PRO A 141 -12.39 -10.15 6.73
CA PRO A 141 -13.08 -11.44 6.79
C PRO A 141 -13.62 -11.95 5.44
N GLN A 142 -13.61 -11.13 4.39
CA GLN A 142 -14.25 -11.45 3.12
C GLN A 142 -13.32 -12.23 2.19
N GLN A 143 -13.90 -12.99 1.26
CA GLN A 143 -13.12 -13.67 0.21
C GLN A 143 -12.50 -12.65 -0.75
N LEU A 144 -11.19 -12.79 -0.99
CA LEU A 144 -10.41 -11.86 -1.81
C LEU A 144 -10.94 -11.77 -3.23
N ASN A 145 -11.37 -12.89 -3.83
CA ASN A 145 -11.97 -12.89 -5.17
C ASN A 145 -13.28 -12.07 -5.22
N ILE A 146 -14.12 -12.15 -4.19
CA ILE A 146 -15.35 -11.36 -4.10
C ILE A 146 -15.01 -9.87 -3.95
N VAL A 147 -14.07 -9.55 -3.07
CA VAL A 147 -13.63 -8.16 -2.84
C VAL A 147 -13.03 -7.55 -4.10
N THR A 148 -12.14 -8.27 -4.78
CA THR A 148 -11.48 -7.80 -6.01
C THR A 148 -12.48 -7.67 -7.16
N ASN A 149 -13.40 -8.62 -7.33
CA ASN A 149 -14.49 -8.51 -8.31
C ASN A 149 -15.34 -7.26 -8.04
N LYS A 150 -15.72 -7.02 -6.79
CA LYS A 150 -16.48 -5.83 -6.41
C LYS A 150 -15.72 -4.54 -6.72
N ILE A 151 -14.41 -4.50 -6.48
CA ILE A 151 -13.56 -3.32 -6.67
C ILE A 151 -13.31 -3.03 -8.17
N PHE A 152 -13.03 -4.06 -8.97
CA PHE A 152 -12.54 -3.89 -10.34
C PHE A 152 -13.60 -4.09 -11.43
N GLN A 153 -14.82 -4.49 -11.08
CA GLN A 153 -15.93 -4.49 -12.04
C GLN A 153 -16.37 -3.05 -12.36
N PRO A 154 -16.67 -2.76 -13.64
CA PRO A 154 -17.12 -1.46 -14.10
C PRO A 154 -18.48 -1.05 -13.54
#